data_AF-A0A5K0YH04-F1
#
_entry.id   AF-A0A5K0YH04-F1
#
_cell.length_a   1.000
_cell.length_b   1.000
_cell.length_c   1.000
_cell.angle_alpha   90.00
_cell.angle_beta   90.00
_cell.angle_gamma   90.00
#
_symmetry.space_group_name_H-M   'P 1'
#
loop_
_entity.id
_entity.type
_entity.pdbx_description
1 polymer ?
#
loop_
_entity_poly.entity_id
_entity_poly.type
_entity_poly.pdbx_seq_one_letter_code
_entity_poly.pdbx_strand_id
1 'polypeptide(L)'
;ANSASGMAVHDDCKLRFQELKAKRNYRFIVFKIDEKAQQVTVDKVGQPTESYDDFTACLPPNECRYAVFDFDFVTEEHCQKSKIFFIA
;
A
#
# COMPACT_ATOMS: atom_id res chain seq x y z
N ALA A 1 -1.40 10.04 -19.02
CA ALA A 1 -0.59 8.86 -19.36
C ALA A 1 -1.56 7.78 -19.83
N ASN A 2 -1.49 7.39 -21.10
CA ASN A 2 -2.42 6.45 -21.71
C ASN A 2 -2.02 5.02 -21.32
N SER A 3 -2.85 4.34 -20.53
CA SER A 3 -2.71 2.90 -20.30
C SER A 3 -3.30 2.16 -21.50
N ALA A 4 -2.52 1.26 -22.11
CA ALA A 4 -2.92 0.46 -23.26
C ALA A 4 -3.87 -0.71 -22.90
N SER A 5 -4.22 -0.86 -21.61
CA SER A 5 -5.35 -1.64 -21.12
C SER A 5 -6.14 -0.75 -20.16
N GLY A 6 -7.46 -0.66 -20.30
CA GLY A 6 -8.33 0.27 -19.57
C GLY A 6 -8.51 -0.05 -18.08
N MET A 7 -7.44 -0.46 -17.38
CA MET A 7 -7.46 -0.77 -15.96
C MET A 7 -7.70 0.52 -15.15
N ALA A 8 -8.89 0.66 -14.61
CA ALA A 8 -9.25 1.79 -13.75
C ALA A 8 -8.59 1.66 -12.37
N VAL A 9 -8.60 2.75 -11.60
CA VAL A 9 -8.18 2.73 -10.19
C VAL A 9 -9.35 3.23 -9.37
N HIS A 10 -9.88 2.37 -8.51
CA HIS A 10 -10.97 2.71 -7.61
C HIS A 10 -10.54 3.89 -6.71
N ASP A 11 -11.42 4.86 -6.50
CA ASP A 11 -11.05 6.11 -5.83
C ASP A 11 -10.58 5.93 -4.38
N ASP A 12 -11.07 4.89 -3.70
CA ASP A 12 -10.56 4.49 -2.38
C ASP A 12 -9.06 4.25 -2.37
N CYS A 13 -8.46 3.76 -3.47
CA CYS A 13 -7.01 3.54 -3.52
C CYS A 13 -6.25 4.87 -3.36
N LYS A 14 -6.74 5.93 -4.02
CA LYS A 14 -6.17 7.28 -3.95
C LYS A 14 -6.40 7.87 -2.57
N LEU A 15 -7.62 7.71 -2.03
CA LEU A 15 -7.99 8.22 -0.71
C LEU A 15 -7.08 7.60 0.37
N ARG A 16 -6.96 6.28 0.42
CA ARG A 16 -6.12 5.60 1.43
C ARG A 16 -4.66 5.96 1.29
N PHE A 17 -4.14 6.06 0.06
CA PHE A 17 -2.76 6.50 -0.15
C PHE A 17 -2.53 7.94 0.32
N GLN A 18 -3.47 8.85 0.07
CA GLN A 18 -3.40 10.24 0.55
C GLN A 18 -3.43 10.29 2.09
N GLU A 19 -4.27 9.47 2.73
CA GLU A 19 -4.32 9.35 4.19
C GLU A 19 -3.01 8.84 4.76
N LEU A 20 -2.44 7.75 4.22
CA LEU A 20 -1.13 7.24 4.62
C LEU A 20 -0.05 8.31 4.46
N LYS A 21 0.02 8.96 3.29
CA LYS A 21 1.05 9.96 3.00
C LYS A 21 0.96 11.20 3.89
N ALA A 22 -0.25 11.71 4.12
CA ALA A 22 -0.46 12.97 4.83
C ALA A 22 -0.53 12.79 6.34
N LYS A 23 -1.24 11.75 6.81
CA LYS A 23 -1.53 11.53 8.23
C LYS A 23 -0.64 10.47 8.87
N ARG A 24 0.07 9.65 8.08
CA ARG A 24 0.90 8.54 8.58
C ARG A 24 0.09 7.58 9.47
N ASN A 25 -1.20 7.42 9.16
CA ASN A 25 -2.16 6.68 9.96
C ASN A 25 -2.27 5.20 9.55
N TYR A 26 -1.54 4.77 8.53
CA TYR A 26 -1.50 3.39 8.05
C TYR A 26 -0.06 2.93 7.89
N ARG A 27 0.23 1.70 8.33
CA ARG A 27 1.54 1.07 8.17
C ARG A 27 1.76 0.64 6.72
N PHE A 28 0.72 0.08 6.11
CA PHE A 28 0.75 -0.37 4.73
C PHE A 28 -0.64 -0.34 4.09
N ILE A 29 -0.68 -0.37 2.76
CA ILE A 29 -1.89 -0.58 1.97
C ILE A 29 -1.56 -1.65 0.94
N VAL A 30 -2.36 -2.71 0.89
CA VAL A 30 -2.28 -3.74 -0.15
C VAL A 30 -3.39 -3.49 -1.16
N PHE A 31 -3.05 -3.52 -2.44
CA PHE A 31 -3.96 -3.37 -3.56
C PHE A 31 -4.00 -4.66 -4.37
N LYS A 32 -5.17 -4.95 -4.93
CA LYS A 32 -5.36 -6.05 -5.87
C LYS A 32 -5.96 -5.55 -7.17
N ILE A 33 -5.69 -6.29 -8.24
CA ILE A 33 -6.37 -6.10 -9.52
C ILE A 33 -7.64 -6.95 -9.48
N ASP A 34 -8.79 -6.31 -9.61
CA ASP A 34 -10.04 -6.97 -9.93
C ASP A 34 -10.18 -7.04 -11.45
N GLU A 35 -9.80 -8.19 -12.02
CA GLU A 35 -9.84 -8.41 -13.47
C GLU A 35 -11.26 -8.37 -14.03
N LYS A 36 -12.28 -8.75 -13.23
CA LYS A 36 -13.68 -8.74 -13.70
C LYS A 36 -14.18 -7.32 -13.85
N ALA A 37 -13.87 -6.48 -12.86
CA ALA A 37 -14.24 -5.08 -12.88
C ALA A 37 -13.22 -4.20 -13.63
N GLN A 38 -12.13 -4.78 -14.14
CA GLN A 38 -11.02 -4.07 -14.79
C GLN A 38 -10.58 -2.85 -13.96
N GLN A 39 -10.40 -3.04 -12.65
CA GLN A 39 -9.96 -1.98 -11.75
C GLN A 39 -9.01 -2.45 -10.65
N VAL A 40 -8.12 -1.55 -10.22
CA VAL A 40 -7.35 -1.70 -8.99
C VAL A 40 -8.22 -1.32 -7.80
N THR A 41 -8.26 -2.17 -6.78
CA THR A 41 -9.01 -1.95 -5.54
C THR A 41 -8.12 -2.14 -4.31
N VAL A 42 -8.54 -1.61 -3.17
CA VAL A 42 -7.87 -1.84 -1.89
C VAL A 42 -8.21 -3.26 -1.42
N ASP A 43 -7.19 -4.05 -1.11
CA ASP A 43 -7.34 -5.39 -0.53
C ASP A 43 -7.25 -5.33 1.01
N LYS A 44 -6.27 -4.61 1.54
CA LYS A 44 -6.12 -4.36 2.99
C LYS A 44 -5.52 -3.01 3.29
N VAL A 45 -5.95 -2.40 4.40
CA VAL A 45 -5.30 -1.24 5.02
C VAL A 45 -4.73 -1.67 6.37
N GLY A 46 -3.41 -1.64 6.49
CA GLY A 46 -2.69 -1.99 7.71
C GLY A 46 -2.65 -0.85 8.72
N GLN A 47 -3.02 -1.12 9.96
CA GLN A 47 -2.95 -0.17 11.07
C GLN A 47 -1.49 0.11 11.49
N PRO A 48 -1.18 1.26 12.14
CA PRO A 48 0.17 1.60 12.55
C PRO A 48 0.85 0.57 13.47
N THR A 49 0.04 -0.20 14.20
CA THR A 49 0.46 -1.25 15.14
C THR A 49 0.70 -2.60 14.48
N GLU A 50 0.32 -2.79 13.22
CA GLU A 50 0.57 -4.04 12.50
C GLU A 50 2.06 -4.15 12.11
N SER A 51 2.58 -5.36 12.21
CA SER A 51 3.97 -5.71 12.00
C SER A 51 4.29 -5.99 10.53
N TYR A 52 5.58 -6.23 10.23
CA TYR A 52 5.99 -6.72 8.91
C TYR A 52 5.44 -8.11 8.59
N ASP A 53 5.28 -8.97 9.60
CA ASP A 53 4.69 -10.30 9.42
C ASP A 53 3.19 -10.18 9.07
N ASP A 54 2.47 -9.25 9.71
CA ASP A 54 1.07 -8.95 9.36
C ASP A 54 0.93 -8.41 7.94
N PHE A 55 1.91 -7.63 7.48
CA PHE A 55 1.98 -7.16 6.09
C PHE A 55 2.20 -8.31 5.11
N THR A 56 3.22 -9.13 5.35
CA THR A 56 3.59 -10.23 4.43
C THR A 56 2.54 -11.34 4.39
N ALA A 57 1.80 -11.56 5.48
CA ALA A 57 0.62 -12.43 5.49
C ALA A 57 -0.49 -11.98 4.51
N CYS A 58 -0.46 -10.72 4.05
CA CYS A 58 -1.40 -10.17 3.08
C CYS A 58 -0.88 -10.26 1.63
N LEU A 59 0.31 -10.83 1.42
CA LEU A 59 0.92 -11.05 0.12
C LEU A 59 0.84 -12.56 -0.20
N PRO A 60 -0.25 -13.02 -0.85
CA PRO A 60 -0.41 -14.43 -1.17
C PRO A 60 0.70 -14.90 -2.13
N PRO A 61 1.23 -16.13 -1.96
CA PRO A 61 2.36 -16.62 -2.75
C PRO A 61 2.02 -16.87 -4.22
N ASN A 62 0.74 -17.03 -4.55
CA ASN A 62 0.27 -17.44 -5.88
C ASN A 62 -0.52 -16.34 -6.61
N GLU A 63 -0.62 -15.13 -6.04
CA GLU A 63 -1.29 -14.01 -6.68
C GLU A 63 -0.50 -12.72 -6.49
N CYS A 64 -0.39 -11.91 -7.54
CA CYS A 64 0.29 -10.63 -7.43
C CYS A 64 -0.56 -9.64 -6.61
N ARG A 65 0.13 -8.78 -5.87
CA ARG A 65 -0.42 -7.62 -5.18
C ARG A 65 0.53 -6.45 -5.36
N TYR A 66 -0.03 -5.26 -5.50
CA TYR A 66 0.75 -4.05 -5.29
C TYR A 66 0.62 -3.64 -3.83
N ALA A 67 1.66 -3.03 -3.28
CA ALA A 67 1.57 -2.48 -1.94
C ALA A 67 2.28 -1.14 -1.80
N VAL A 68 1.79 -0.34 -0.87
CA VAL A 68 2.51 0.81 -0.32
C VAL A 68 2.83 0.50 1.13
N PHE A 69 4.08 0.66 1.54
CA PHE A 69 4.54 0.42 2.89
C PHE A 69 5.25 1.67 3.43
N ASP A 70 4.84 2.17 4.59
CA ASP A 70 5.52 3.28 5.28
C ASP A 70 6.56 2.72 6.24
N PHE A 71 7.80 2.65 5.75
CA PHE A 71 8.93 2.15 6.52
C PHE A 71 9.46 3.26 7.42
N ASP A 72 9.19 3.15 8.72
CA ASP A 72 9.72 4.04 9.73
C ASP A 72 11.06 3.53 10.27
N PHE A 73 11.96 4.45 10.62
CA PHE A 73 13.26 4.12 11.16
C PHE A 73 13.81 5.29 11.97
N VAL A 74 14.68 4.96 12.93
CA VAL A 74 15.38 5.95 13.75
C VAL A 74 16.78 6.11 13.17
N THR A 75 17.20 7.35 12.91
CA THR A 75 18.56 7.64 12.46
C THR A 75 19.56 7.55 13.60
N GLU A 76 20.85 7.54 13.29
CA GLU A 76 21.94 7.60 14.31
C GLU A 76 21.82 8.84 15.21
N GLU A 77 21.26 9.93 14.67
CA GLU A 77 20.95 11.17 15.40
C GLU A 77 19.67 11.09 16.26
N HIS A 78 19.12 9.89 16.48
CA HIS A 78 17.87 9.65 17.20
C HIS A 78 16.64 10.38 16.63
N CYS A 79 16.64 10.69 15.34
CA CYS A 79 15.50 11.31 14.67
C CYS A 79 14.61 10.25 14.03
N GLN A 80 13.31 10.30 14.32
CA GLN A 80 12.33 9.47 13.63
C GLN A 80 12.16 9.96 12.19
N LYS A 81 12.38 9.06 11.23
CA LYS A 81 12.12 9.29 9.80
C LYS A 81 11.26 8.17 9.26
N SER A 82 10.65 8.40 8.10
CA SER A 82 10.00 7.33 7.36
C SER A 82 10.19 7.50 5.85
N LYS A 83 10.11 6.38 5.13
CA LYS A 83 10.14 6.33 3.67
C LYS A 83 8.96 5.48 3.20
N ILE A 84 8.21 6.04 2.24
CA ILE A 84 7.14 5.31 1.58
C ILE A 84 7.76 4.47 0.46
N PHE A 85 7.56 3.16 0.52
CA PHE A 85 7.94 2.22 -0.53
C PHE A 85 6.71 1.76 -1.30
N PHE A 86 6.89 1.64 -2.61
CA PHE A 86 5.95 0.96 -3.49
C PHE A 86 6.54 -0.41 -3.84
N ILE A 87 5.74 -1.46 -3.73
CA ILE A 87 6.12 -2.87 -3.90
C ILE A 87 5.23 -3.48 -4.98
N ALA A 88 5.83 -4.23 -5.90
CA ALA A 88 5.21 -4.82 -7.08
C ALA A 88 5.76 -6.24 -7.31
#